data_AF-A0A501XC19-F1
#
_entry.id   AF-A0A501XC19-F1
#
_cell.length_a   1.000
_cell.length_b   1.000
_cell.length_c   1.000
_cell.angle_alpha   90.00
_cell.angle_beta   90.00
_cell.angle_gamma   90.00
#
_symmetry.space_group_name_H-M   'P 1'
#
loop_
_entity.id
_entity.type
_entity.pdbx_description
1 polymer ?
#
loop_
_entity_poly.entity_id
_entity_poly.type
_entity_poly.pdbx_seq_one_letter_code
_entity_poly.pdbx_strand_id
1 'polypeptide(L)' 'MTGFTKMSEDKTKDICGGFAISAILSTILAIVPVAINAISGIVGIVKAASASTGEIKTKDFQAKWDNGDTNVAYGFHYIT' A
#
# COMPACT_ATOMS: atom_id res chain seq x y z
N MET A 1 0.36 -43.30 23.86
CA MET A 1 0.70 -42.26 22.87
C MET A 1 1.85 -42.76 22.01
N THR A 2 1.57 -43.44 20.90
CA THR A 2 2.60 -43.91 19.98
C THR A 2 2.17 -43.52 18.58
N GLY A 3 2.59 -42.34 18.14
CA GLY A 3 2.18 -41.78 16.85
C GLY A 3 3.26 -40.96 16.14
N PHE A 4 4.44 -40.81 16.72
CA PHE A 4 5.53 -40.06 16.11
C PHE A 4 6.75 -40.94 15.95
N THR A 5 7.09 -41.20 14.68
CA THR A 5 8.33 -41.88 14.29
C THR A 5 9.34 -40.82 13.89
N LYS A 6 10.56 -40.90 14.44
CA LYS A 6 11.63 -39.97 14.08
C LYS A 6 11.90 -40.05 12.59
N MET A 7 11.84 -38.90 11.91
CA MET A 7 12.10 -38.80 10.48
C MET A 7 13.58 -39.08 10.19
N SER A 8 13.86 -39.71 9.05
CA SER A 8 15.24 -39.90 8.61
C SER A 8 15.92 -38.57 8.33
N GLU A 9 17.23 -38.52 8.53
CA GLU A 9 18.02 -37.29 8.31
C GLU A 9 17.90 -36.80 6.86
N ASP A 10 17.84 -37.72 5.89
CA ASP A 10 17.74 -37.37 4.47
C ASP A 10 16.42 -36.68 4.15
N LYS A 11 15.28 -37.21 4.66
CA LYS A 11 13.98 -36.54 4.52
C LYS A 11 13.93 -35.20 5.22
N THR A 12 14.66 -35.05 6.31
CA THR A 12 14.77 -33.79 7.06
C THR A 12 15.52 -32.74 6.26
N LYS A 13 16.63 -33.12 5.61
CA LYS A 13 17.42 -32.23 4.75
C LYS A 13 16.62 -31.77 3.53
N ASP A 14 15.88 -32.67 2.88
CA ASP A 14 15.06 -32.31 1.73
C ASP A 14 13.94 -31.32 2.08
N ILE A 15 13.24 -31.55 3.20
CA ILE A 15 12.16 -30.65 3.65
C ILE A 15 12.72 -29.30 4.08
N CYS A 16 13.78 -29.28 4.91
CA CYS A 16 14.39 -28.03 5.36
C CYS A 16 15.02 -27.25 4.20
N GLY A 17 15.66 -27.93 3.25
CA GLY A 17 16.24 -27.31 2.06
C GLY A 17 15.16 -26.69 1.14
N GLY A 18 14.09 -27.43 0.87
CA GLY A 18 12.95 -26.92 0.09
C GLY A 18 12.23 -25.77 0.78
N PHE A 19 12.12 -25.81 2.11
CA PHE A 19 11.54 -24.73 2.92
C PHE A 19 12.42 -23.47 2.88
N ALA A 20 13.74 -23.59 3.01
CA ALA A 20 14.64 -22.43 2.99
C ALA A 20 14.57 -21.67 1.65
N ILE A 21 14.57 -22.39 0.53
CA ILE A 21 14.51 -21.79 -0.81
C ILE A 21 13.15 -21.13 -1.03
N SER A 22 12.06 -21.82 -0.69
CA SER A 22 10.70 -21.27 -0.84
C SER A 22 10.48 -20.05 0.06
N ALA A 23 10.98 -20.05 1.30
CA ALA A 23 10.89 -18.91 2.19
C ALA A 23 11.61 -17.66 1.64
N ILE A 24 12.81 -17.82 1.06
CA ILE A 24 13.55 -16.72 0.44
C ILE A 24 12.80 -16.16 -0.77
N LEU A 25 12.30 -17.03 -1.65
CA LEU A 25 11.54 -16.61 -2.83
C LEU A 25 10.24 -15.90 -2.45
N SER A 26 9.50 -16.42 -1.47
CA SER A 26 8.29 -15.77 -0.97
C SER A 26 8.59 -14.39 -0.38
N THR A 27 9.72 -14.24 0.31
CA THR A 27 10.13 -12.95 0.88
C THR A 27 10.45 -11.93 -0.21
N ILE A 28 11.17 -12.33 -1.26
CA ILE A 28 11.49 -11.44 -2.40
C ILE A 28 10.22 -11.00 -3.13
N LEU A 29 9.30 -11.94 -3.38
CA LEU A 29 8.05 -11.64 -4.07
C LEU A 29 7.11 -10.76 -3.24
N ALA A 30 7.16 -10.87 -1.91
CA ALA A 30 6.38 -10.01 -1.00
C ALA A 30 6.83 -8.54 -1.02
N ILE A 31 8.06 -8.23 -1.48
CA ILE A 31 8.55 -6.85 -1.59
C ILE A 31 7.91 -6.13 -2.78
N VAL A 32 7.48 -6.85 -3.82
CA VAL A 32 6.96 -6.26 -5.06
C VAL A 32 5.67 -5.44 -4.82
N PRO A 33 4.63 -5.96 -4.14
CA PRO A 33 3.43 -5.16 -3.85
C PRO A 33 3.72 -3.95 -2.95
N VAL A 34 4.63 -4.10 -1.98
CA VAL A 34 4.99 -3.02 -1.05
C VAL A 34 5.65 -1.86 -1.80
N ALA A 35 6.57 -2.17 -2.71
CA ALA A 35 7.24 -1.16 -3.53
C ALA A 35 6.25 -0.42 -4.46
N ILE A 36 5.34 -1.16 -5.12
CA ILE A 36 4.33 -0.57 -6.02
C ILE A 36 3.39 0.36 -5.24
N ASN A 37 2.92 -0.08 -4.07
CA ASN A 37 2.00 0.70 -3.24
C ASN A 37 2.66 1.97 -2.67
N ALA A 38 3.95 1.90 -2.33
CA ALA A 38 4.69 3.08 -1.88
C ALA A 38 4.84 4.13 -3.01
N ILE A 39 5.20 3.68 -4.21
CA ILE A 39 5.37 4.56 -5.37
C ILE A 39 4.03 5.18 -5.78
N SER A 40 2.95 4.40 -5.81
CA SER A 40 1.63 4.92 -6.22
C SER A 40 1.09 5.98 -5.27
N GLY A 41 1.31 5.83 -3.96
CA GLY A 41 0.95 6.83 -2.95
C GLY A 41 1.69 8.16 -3.14
N ILE A 42 3.01 8.10 -3.35
CA ILE A 42 3.83 9.30 -3.58
C ILE A 42 3.42 9.98 -4.89
N VAL A 43 3.24 9.23 -5.97
CA VAL A 43 2.82 9.78 -7.27
C VAL A 43 1.43 10.43 -7.16
N GLY A 44 0.51 9.84 -6.40
CA GLY A 44 -0.81 10.42 -6.14
C GLY A 44 -0.73 11.77 -5.43
N ILE A 45 0.12 11.87 -4.39
CA ILE A 45 0.34 13.12 -3.65
C ILE A 45 1.00 14.17 -4.55
N VAL A 46 2.04 13.81 -5.31
CA VAL A 46 2.73 14.74 -6.22
C VAL A 46 1.78 15.25 -7.31
N LYS A 47 0.96 14.37 -7.89
CA LYS A 47 -0.06 14.78 -8.87
C LYS A 47 -1.11 15.69 -8.25
N ALA A 48 -1.58 15.39 -7.04
CA ALA A 48 -2.52 16.26 -6.33
C ALA A 48 -1.91 17.63 -6.00
N ALA A 49 -0.65 17.67 -5.55
CA ALA A 49 0.05 18.90 -5.22
C ALA A 49 0.36 19.78 -6.44
N SER A 50 0.63 19.16 -7.60
CA SER A 50 0.90 19.88 -8.85
C SER A 50 -0.35 20.16 -9.70
N ALA A 51 -1.54 19.70 -9.28
CA ALA A 51 -2.77 19.92 -10.02
C ALA A 51 -3.29 21.34 -9.81
N SER A 52 -3.63 22.01 -10.91
CA SER A 52 -4.27 23.33 -10.87
C SER A 52 -5.63 23.28 -10.20
N THR A 53 -6.35 22.17 -10.31
CA THR A 53 -7.65 21.94 -9.68
C THR A 53 -7.70 20.54 -9.06
N GLY A 54 -8.44 20.38 -7.96
CA GLY A 54 -8.58 19.08 -7.31
C GLY A 54 -9.66 19.06 -6.24
N GLU A 55 -10.20 17.86 -5.97
CA GLU A 55 -11.16 17.61 -4.90
C GLU A 55 -10.75 16.35 -4.12
N ILE A 56 -10.58 16.49 -2.80
CA ILE A 56 -10.45 15.39 -1.85
C ILE A 56 -11.78 15.27 -1.12
N LYS A 57 -12.46 14.13 -1.27
CA LYS A 57 -13.70 13.83 -0.56
C LYS A 57 -13.54 12.57 0.28
N THR A 58 -13.55 12.75 1.59
CA THR A 58 -13.65 11.68 2.59
C THR A 58 -15.02 11.76 3.26
N LYS A 59 -15.38 10.78 4.10
CA LYS A 59 -16.68 10.78 4.80
C LYS A 59 -16.87 12.00 5.71
N ASP A 60 -15.78 12.49 6.30
CA ASP A 60 -15.80 13.54 7.33
C ASP A 60 -15.15 14.85 6.85
N PHE A 61 -14.48 14.86 5.69
CA PHE A 61 -13.73 16.01 5.20
C PHE A 61 -13.80 16.12 3.67
N GLN A 62 -14.15 17.31 3.19
CA GLN A 62 -14.13 17.67 1.77
C GLN A 62 -13.25 18.90 1.59
N ALA A 63 -12.24 18.80 0.73
CA ALA A 63 -11.41 19.93 0.31
C ALA A 63 -11.40 20.02 -1.20
N LYS A 64 -11.70 21.19 -1.75
CA LYS A 64 -11.64 21.47 -3.19
C LYS A 64 -10.76 22.70 -3.43
N TRP A 65 -9.87 22.63 -4.42
CA TRP A 65 -9.08 23.77 -4.86
C TRP A 65 -9.16 23.94 -6.38
N ASP A 66 -9.06 25.18 -6.82
CA ASP A 66 -9.03 25.58 -8.23
C ASP A 66 -8.20 26.86 -8.35
N ASN A 67 -7.00 26.74 -8.90
CA ASN A 67 -6.06 27.83 -9.14
C ASN A 67 -6.22 28.42 -10.55
N GLY A 68 -7.27 28.06 -11.28
CA GLY A 68 -7.52 28.43 -12.67
C GLY A 68 -8.02 29.85 -12.87
N ASP A 69 -8.61 30.50 -11.87
CA ASP A 69 -9.09 31.88 -12.02
C ASP A 69 -9.07 32.62 -10.69
N THR A 70 -8.63 33.88 -10.74
CA THR A 70 -8.67 34.86 -9.65
C THR A 70 -10.12 35.24 -9.32
N ASN A 71 -10.86 34.34 -8.70
CA ASN A 71 -12.11 34.64 -8.00
C ASN A 71 -12.22 33.75 -6.75
N VAL A 72 -11.52 34.15 -5.69
CA VAL A 72 -11.71 33.64 -4.34
C VAL A 72 -13.13 33.96 -3.87
N ALA A 73 -14.08 33.10 -4.22
CA ALA A 73 -15.38 33.05 -3.58
C ALA A 73 -15.22 32.37 -2.21
N TYR A 74 -14.89 33.14 -1.18
CA TYR A 74 -15.00 32.72 0.21
C TYR A 74 -16.49 32.60 0.57
N GLY A 75 -17.11 31.48 0.20
CA GLY A 75 -18.46 31.14 0.61
C GLY A 75 -18.46 30.63 2.06
N PHE A 76 -18.54 31.53 3.03
CA PHE A 76 -19.00 31.16 4.37
C PHE A 76 -20.50 30.86 4.29
N HIS A 77 -20.86 29.58 4.36
CA HIS A 77 -22.24 29.15 4.51
C HIS A 77 -22.72 29.56 5.90
N TYR A 78 -23.37 30.72 6.03
CA TYR A 78 -24.13 31.06 7.23
C TYR A 78 -25.48 30.36 7.15
N ILE A 79 -25.69 29.39 8.03
CA ILE A 79 -27.01 28.82 8.30
C ILE A 79 -27.86 29.97 8.88
N THR A 80 -28.94 30.33 8.18
CA THR A 80 -30.03 31.15 8.73
C THR A 80 -31.23 30.24 8.98
#